data_AF-A0A5C5W3X1-F1
#
_entry.id   AF-A0A5C5W3X1-F1
#
_cell.length_a   1.000
_cell.length_b   1.000
_cell.length_c   1.000
_cell.angle_alpha   90.00
_cell.angle_beta   90.00
_cell.angle_gamma   90.00
#
_symmetry.space_group_name_H-M   'P 1'
#
loop_
_entity.id
_entity.type
_entity.pdbx_description
1 polymer ?
#
loop_
_entity_poly.entity_id
_entity_poly.type
_entity_poly.pdbx_seq_one_letter_code
_entity_poly.pdbx_strand_id
1 'polypeptide(L)'
;MQRPSPSTLFEVAGLAPIATVEQVEARWLDVVEAADGELAAISAEVRSAFSVLRVPQNVELYRDLLKSAREETNIPIRDGEADTFVRFCALCLITPFQHPQQRELFAVCLPGQTVPPWVRYDPRTMSHLRMRWGQRLEQWIQRYLLGGVFRNRSTGQRLALGLAYVAVLGVAAAGGRSLVLALAPLAGSVGPQPTSRNAVDGGGFAKPEPTAQELATTCESVRAALRRVEEQVTIVAREFEQVATVTLADAASKKSSRSDAVELAIAHHASVKEAWSAILADRIDGSELEERCGALEAIEKRLTDTELRKTDSAAVAELETWTKAALERTRRQRSNIDHIRVMLEADRFERPLDTPDRSKP
;
A
#
# COMPACT_ATOMS: atom_id res chain seq x y z
N MET A 1 -32.42 23.26 -11.40
CA MET A 1 -31.40 22.19 -11.57
C MET A 1 -31.01 21.71 -10.19
N GLN A 2 -31.46 20.51 -9.81
CA GLN A 2 -31.18 19.92 -8.50
C GLN A 2 -29.69 19.61 -8.39
N ARG A 3 -29.02 20.15 -7.36
CA ARG A 3 -27.65 19.74 -7.00
C ARG A 3 -27.70 18.26 -6.61
N PRO A 4 -26.83 17.38 -7.13
CA PRO A 4 -26.74 16.03 -6.60
C PRO A 4 -26.37 16.11 -5.12
N SER A 5 -27.14 15.42 -4.28
CA SER A 5 -26.94 15.38 -2.83
C SER A 5 -25.50 14.98 -2.46
N PRO A 6 -24.93 15.48 -1.36
CA PRO A 6 -23.62 15.05 -0.89
C PRO A 6 -23.64 13.55 -0.60
N SER A 7 -22.88 12.76 -1.34
CA SER A 7 -22.78 11.32 -1.09
C SER A 7 -21.96 11.05 0.17
N THR A 8 -22.62 10.56 1.22
CA THR A 8 -21.93 10.00 2.39
C THR A 8 -21.22 8.69 2.01
N LEU A 9 -20.25 8.24 2.81
CA LEU A 9 -19.62 6.93 2.59
C LEU A 9 -20.65 5.80 2.66
N PHE A 10 -21.69 5.94 3.50
CA PHE A 10 -22.80 4.99 3.55
C PHE A 10 -23.55 4.95 2.22
N GLU A 11 -23.86 6.10 1.62
CA GLU A 11 -24.50 6.16 0.29
C GLU A 11 -23.60 5.58 -0.81
N VAL A 12 -22.30 5.89 -0.81
CA VAL A 12 -21.33 5.30 -1.75
C VAL A 12 -21.30 3.78 -1.62
N ALA A 13 -21.37 3.25 -0.40
CA ALA A 13 -21.43 1.83 -0.11
C ALA A 13 -22.81 1.18 -0.35
N GLY A 14 -23.84 1.98 -0.68
CA GLY A 14 -25.22 1.51 -0.80
C GLY A 14 -25.83 1.01 0.51
N LEU A 15 -25.44 1.62 1.63
CA LEU A 15 -25.86 1.27 2.99
C LEU A 15 -26.66 2.40 3.64
N ALA A 16 -27.52 2.05 4.59
CA ALA A 16 -28.18 3.03 5.44
C ALA A 16 -27.17 3.66 6.44
N PRO A 17 -27.32 4.93 6.85
CA PRO A 17 -26.42 5.58 7.82
C PRO A 17 -26.34 4.88 9.19
N ILE A 18 -27.37 4.11 9.53
CA ILE A 18 -27.50 3.32 10.76
C ILE A 18 -27.01 1.87 10.61
N ALA A 19 -26.40 1.50 9.46
CA ALA A 19 -25.98 0.14 9.20
C ALA A 19 -25.03 -0.40 10.29
N THR A 20 -25.29 -1.61 10.79
CA THR A 20 -24.40 -2.26 11.75
C THR A 20 -23.11 -2.72 11.08
N VAL A 21 -22.08 -3.00 11.88
CA VAL A 21 -20.81 -3.57 11.36
C VAL A 21 -21.07 -4.84 10.56
N GLU A 22 -21.97 -5.70 11.03
CA GLU A 22 -22.38 -6.93 10.34
C GLU A 22 -23.03 -6.64 8.98
N GLN A 23 -23.88 -5.62 8.89
CA GLN A 23 -24.50 -5.20 7.63
C GLN A 23 -23.48 -4.61 6.66
N VAL A 24 -22.47 -3.90 7.17
CA VAL A 24 -21.36 -3.39 6.34
C VAL A 24 -20.54 -4.54 5.78
N GLU A 25 -20.18 -5.52 6.60
CA GLU A 25 -19.42 -6.70 6.16
C GLU A 25 -20.22 -7.54 5.16
N ALA A 26 -21.50 -7.81 5.44
CA ALA A 26 -22.37 -8.54 4.51
C ALA A 26 -22.43 -7.84 3.15
N ARG A 27 -22.63 -6.52 3.14
CA ARG A 27 -22.68 -5.76 1.90
C ARG A 27 -21.35 -5.77 1.14
N TRP A 28 -20.23 -5.70 1.85
CA TRP A 28 -18.92 -5.81 1.21
C TRP A 28 -18.74 -7.16 0.51
N LEU A 29 -19.19 -8.25 1.15
CA LEU A 29 -19.17 -9.59 0.55
C LEU A 29 -20.02 -9.64 -0.72
N ASP A 30 -21.24 -9.09 -0.70
CA ASP A 30 -22.10 -9.02 -1.90
C ASP A 30 -21.41 -8.28 -3.05
N VAL A 31 -20.70 -7.19 -2.76
CA VAL A 31 -20.00 -6.38 -3.77
C VAL A 31 -18.80 -7.13 -4.35
N VAL A 32 -18.08 -7.90 -3.52
CA VAL A 32 -16.96 -8.73 -3.97
C VAL A 32 -17.45 -9.92 -4.78
N GLU A 33 -18.56 -10.55 -4.37
CA GLU A 33 -19.17 -11.65 -5.11
C GLU A 33 -19.71 -11.18 -6.46
N ALA A 34 -20.37 -10.02 -6.52
CA ALA A 34 -20.81 -9.42 -7.79
C ALA A 34 -19.66 -9.03 -8.73
N ALA A 35 -18.44 -8.95 -8.22
CA ALA A 35 -17.21 -8.70 -8.97
C ALA A 35 -16.42 -9.99 -9.25
N ASP A 36 -17.01 -11.18 -9.05
CA ASP A 36 -16.36 -12.49 -9.19
C ASP A 36 -15.06 -12.63 -8.37
N GLY A 37 -14.96 -11.90 -7.24
CA GLY A 37 -13.75 -11.83 -6.43
C GLY A 37 -12.66 -10.88 -6.95
N GLU A 38 -12.85 -10.26 -8.11
CA GLU A 38 -11.90 -9.32 -8.69
C GLU A 38 -12.03 -7.92 -8.07
N LEU A 39 -11.20 -7.63 -7.05
CA LEU A 39 -11.19 -6.31 -6.41
C LEU A 39 -10.89 -5.13 -7.36
N ALA A 40 -10.23 -5.40 -8.49
CA ALA A 40 -9.95 -4.38 -9.50
C ALA A 40 -11.20 -3.96 -10.28
N ALA A 41 -12.20 -4.83 -10.39
CA ALA A 41 -13.48 -4.55 -11.03
C ALA A 41 -14.39 -3.67 -10.15
N ILE A 42 -14.12 -3.59 -8.85
CA ILE A 42 -14.85 -2.72 -7.92
C ILE A 42 -14.30 -1.29 -8.00
N SER A 43 -15.20 -0.31 -8.15
CA SER A 43 -14.81 1.10 -8.23
C SER A 43 -13.98 1.53 -7.02
N ALA A 44 -12.99 2.40 -7.26
CA ALA A 44 -12.07 2.86 -6.22
C ALA A 44 -12.81 3.59 -5.08
N GLU A 45 -13.89 4.32 -5.39
CA GLU A 45 -14.72 5.03 -4.42
C GLU A 45 -15.45 4.07 -3.47
N VAL A 46 -16.03 2.99 -4.00
CA VAL A 46 -16.70 1.95 -3.21
C VAL A 46 -15.69 1.24 -2.32
N ARG A 47 -14.53 0.86 -2.86
CA ARG A 47 -13.44 0.26 -2.07
C ARG A 47 -12.96 1.18 -0.95
N SER A 48 -12.81 2.47 -1.23
CA SER A 48 -12.41 3.46 -0.24
C SER A 48 -13.46 3.61 0.86
N ALA A 49 -14.75 3.63 0.52
CA ALA A 49 -15.83 3.69 1.50
C ALA A 49 -15.81 2.49 2.45
N PHE A 50 -15.69 1.27 1.92
CA PHE A 50 -15.58 0.06 2.75
C PHE A 50 -14.28 0.00 3.57
N SER A 51 -13.19 0.62 3.13
CA SER A 51 -11.95 0.71 3.93
C SER A 51 -12.13 1.46 5.25
N VAL A 52 -13.08 2.40 5.30
CA VAL A 52 -13.44 3.16 6.51
C VAL A 52 -14.56 2.45 7.26
N LEU A 53 -15.63 2.06 6.57
CA LEU A 53 -16.85 1.53 7.20
C LEU A 53 -16.67 0.13 7.80
N ARG A 54 -15.70 -0.67 7.34
CA ARG A 54 -15.45 -2.01 7.89
C ARG A 54 -14.70 -2.01 9.23
N VAL A 55 -14.18 -0.86 9.66
CA VAL A 55 -13.50 -0.71 10.95
C VAL A 55 -14.49 -0.12 11.96
N PRO A 56 -14.92 -0.87 13.00
CA PRO A 56 -15.98 -0.42 13.92
C PRO A 56 -15.70 0.94 14.56
N GLN A 57 -14.46 1.18 14.99
CA GLN A 57 -14.08 2.45 15.61
C GLN A 57 -14.19 3.62 14.62
N ASN A 58 -13.89 3.40 13.34
CA ASN A 58 -13.99 4.44 12.32
C ASN A 58 -15.45 4.76 11.99
N VAL A 59 -16.35 3.78 12.06
CA VAL A 59 -17.79 3.99 11.84
C VAL A 59 -18.38 4.92 12.89
N GLU A 60 -18.05 4.70 14.16
CA GLU A 60 -18.50 5.55 15.26
C GLU A 60 -17.98 6.98 15.10
N LEU A 61 -16.67 7.13 14.88
CA LEU A 61 -16.06 8.44 14.63
C LEU A 61 -16.66 9.13 13.40
N TYR A 62 -16.90 8.40 12.31
CA TYR A 62 -17.52 8.96 11.12
C TYR A 62 -18.95 9.45 11.38
N ARG A 63 -19.74 8.70 12.16
CA ARG A 63 -21.08 9.13 12.57
C ARG A 63 -21.04 10.39 13.42
N ASP A 64 -20.08 10.50 14.33
CA ASP A 64 -19.88 11.70 15.13
C ASP A 64 -19.54 12.90 14.23
N LEU A 65 -18.68 12.72 13.22
CA LEU A 65 -18.40 13.76 12.23
C LEU A 65 -19.63 14.17 11.42
N LEU A 66 -20.45 13.20 10.98
CA LEU A 66 -21.70 13.47 10.27
C LEU A 66 -22.69 14.23 11.16
N LYS A 67 -22.76 13.88 12.44
CA LYS A 67 -23.59 14.58 13.43
C LYS A 67 -23.10 16.02 13.62
N SER A 68 -21.79 16.23 13.81
CA SER A 68 -21.21 17.57 13.94
C SER A 68 -21.40 18.42 12.69
N ALA A 69 -21.28 17.82 11.49
CA ALA A 69 -21.54 18.50 10.23
C ALA A 69 -23.04 18.90 10.08
N ARG A 70 -23.96 18.09 10.59
CA ARG A 70 -25.39 18.37 10.59
C ARG A 70 -25.78 19.42 11.63
N GLU A 71 -25.17 19.39 12.80
CA GLU A 71 -25.45 20.29 13.92
C GLU A 71 -24.63 21.58 13.87
N GLU A 72 -23.74 21.72 12.89
CA GLU A 72 -22.81 22.85 12.73
C GLU A 72 -21.97 23.11 13.99
N THR A 73 -21.59 22.05 14.70
CA THR A 73 -20.83 22.14 15.95
C THR A 73 -19.33 22.04 15.70
N ASN A 74 -18.55 22.76 16.51
CA ASN A 74 -17.10 22.66 16.51
C ASN A 74 -16.66 21.43 17.31
N ILE A 75 -15.68 20.71 16.79
CA ILE A 75 -15.06 19.53 17.39
C ILE A 75 -13.74 19.96 18.04
N PRO A 76 -13.57 19.74 19.36
CA PRO A 76 -12.30 19.99 20.03
C PRO A 76 -11.31 18.86 19.73
N ILE A 77 -10.13 19.21 19.24
CA ILE A 77 -9.03 18.32 18.90
C ILE A 77 -7.81 18.72 19.72
N ARG A 78 -7.12 17.74 20.31
CA ARG A 78 -5.95 17.99 21.14
C ARG A 78 -4.77 18.48 20.31
N ASP A 79 -3.88 19.23 20.93
CA ASP A 79 -2.63 19.66 20.32
C ASP A 79 -1.80 18.46 19.86
N GLY A 80 -1.37 18.48 18.60
CA GLY A 80 -0.65 17.37 17.95
C GLY A 80 -1.53 16.33 17.25
N GLU A 81 -2.85 16.36 17.45
CA GLU A 81 -3.80 15.44 16.79
C GLU A 81 -4.47 16.04 15.54
N ALA A 82 -4.31 17.35 15.31
CA ALA A 82 -4.90 18.09 14.19
C ALA A 82 -4.61 17.45 12.81
N ASP A 83 -3.36 17.07 12.55
CA ASP A 83 -2.97 16.44 11.28
C ASP A 83 -3.66 15.09 11.07
N THR A 84 -3.82 14.31 12.13
CA THR A 84 -4.49 13.01 12.10
C THR A 84 -5.99 13.18 11.86
N PHE A 85 -6.60 14.14 12.55
CA PHE A 85 -8.01 14.50 12.37
C PHE A 85 -8.32 14.96 10.95
N VAL A 86 -7.49 15.86 10.39
CA VAL A 86 -7.66 16.36 9.02
C VAL A 86 -7.57 15.22 7.98
N ARG A 87 -6.66 14.26 8.20
CA ARG A 87 -6.53 13.08 7.34
C ARG A 87 -7.73 12.15 7.44
N PHE A 88 -8.22 11.88 8.65
CA PHE A 88 -9.40 11.05 8.86
C PHE A 88 -10.64 11.67 8.20
N CYS A 89 -10.82 12.99 8.34
CA CYS A 89 -11.93 13.71 7.69
C CYS A 89 -11.94 13.49 6.17
N ALA A 90 -10.78 13.52 5.51
CA ALA A 90 -10.75 13.34 4.07
C ALA A 90 -10.98 11.91 3.60
N LEU A 91 -10.54 10.90 4.36
CA LEU A 91 -10.97 9.51 4.13
C LEU A 91 -12.50 9.39 4.19
N CYS A 92 -13.10 10.22 5.04
CA CYS A 92 -14.54 10.34 5.24
C CYS A 92 -15.26 11.25 4.23
N LEU A 93 -14.55 11.78 3.22
CA LEU A 93 -15.04 12.80 2.28
C LEU A 93 -15.57 14.08 2.96
N ILE A 94 -15.06 14.39 4.15
CA ILE A 94 -15.41 15.55 4.95
C ILE A 94 -14.27 16.58 4.89
N THR A 95 -14.63 17.86 4.73
CA THR A 95 -13.69 18.97 4.75
C THR A 95 -13.65 19.60 6.14
N PRO A 96 -12.50 19.57 6.84
CA PRO A 96 -12.33 20.24 8.12
C PRO A 96 -11.86 21.69 7.93
N PHE A 97 -12.31 22.59 8.81
CA PHE A 97 -11.93 23.99 8.89
C PHE A 97 -11.45 24.30 10.30
N GLN A 98 -10.22 24.77 10.45
CA GLN A 98 -9.67 25.14 11.76
C GLN A 98 -10.15 26.54 12.15
N HIS A 99 -10.63 26.71 13.38
CA HIS A 99 -11.10 28.00 13.87
C HIS A 99 -9.92 29.00 14.00
N PRO A 100 -10.06 30.25 13.51
CA PRO A 100 -8.94 31.18 13.42
C PRO A 100 -8.39 31.65 14.77
N GLN A 101 -9.24 31.65 15.80
CA GLN A 101 -8.89 32.14 17.14
C GLN A 101 -8.66 31.01 18.17
N GLN A 102 -9.14 29.80 17.88
CA GLN A 102 -9.12 28.66 18.81
C GLN A 102 -8.56 27.47 18.05
N ARG A 103 -7.24 27.29 18.10
CA ARG A 103 -6.53 26.35 17.22
C ARG A 103 -6.92 24.89 17.47
N GLU A 104 -7.39 24.57 18.68
CA GLU A 104 -7.94 23.26 19.03
C GLU A 104 -9.34 22.98 18.45
N LEU A 105 -10.05 23.97 17.89
CA LEU A 105 -11.41 23.76 17.38
C LEU A 105 -11.47 23.62 15.86
N PHE A 106 -12.21 22.62 15.41
CA PHE A 106 -12.48 22.38 14.00
C PHE A 106 -13.98 22.31 13.70
N ALA A 107 -14.42 23.01 12.67
CA ALA A 107 -15.71 22.75 12.04
C ALA A 107 -15.52 21.74 10.91
N VAL A 108 -16.54 20.93 10.62
CA VAL A 108 -16.51 19.92 9.56
C VAL A 108 -17.70 20.07 8.63
N CYS A 109 -17.47 19.93 7.33
CA CYS A 109 -18.53 20.04 6.32
C CYS A 109 -18.46 18.91 5.30
N LEU A 110 -19.62 18.42 4.89
CA LEU A 110 -19.77 17.53 3.75
C LEU A 110 -19.63 18.29 2.43
N PRO A 111 -19.35 17.58 1.31
CA PRO A 111 -19.23 18.20 0.00
C PRO A 111 -20.51 18.96 -0.37
N GLY A 112 -20.40 20.25 -0.67
CA GLY A 112 -21.54 21.07 -1.07
C GLY A 112 -22.40 21.63 0.08
N GLN A 113 -22.07 21.34 1.35
CA GLN A 113 -22.58 22.10 2.49
C GLN A 113 -21.96 23.51 2.54
N THR A 114 -22.69 24.44 3.15
CA THR A 114 -22.20 25.80 3.40
C THR A 114 -21.04 25.77 4.39
N VAL A 115 -19.96 26.47 4.04
CA VAL A 115 -18.79 26.59 4.93
C VAL A 115 -19.12 27.47 6.15
N PRO A 116 -18.41 27.31 7.28
CA PRO A 116 -18.65 28.12 8.46
C PRO A 116 -18.47 29.61 8.18
N PRO A 117 -19.29 30.50 8.78
CA PRO A 117 -19.33 31.93 8.43
C PRO A 117 -18.03 32.69 8.70
N TRP A 118 -17.18 32.18 9.59
CA TRP A 118 -15.87 32.74 9.92
C TRP A 118 -14.76 32.30 8.94
N VAL A 119 -15.03 31.34 8.05
CA VAL A 119 -14.11 30.97 6.97
C VAL A 119 -14.20 32.05 5.89
N ARG A 120 -13.21 32.93 5.84
CA ARG A 120 -13.11 33.91 4.75
C ARG A 120 -12.89 33.16 3.44
N TYR A 121 -13.82 33.35 2.50
CA TYR A 121 -13.77 32.73 1.17
C TYR A 121 -12.64 33.37 0.36
N ASP A 122 -11.43 32.79 0.41
CA ASP A 122 -10.37 33.11 -0.53
C ASP A 122 -10.34 32.01 -1.61
N PRO A 123 -10.79 32.28 -2.84
CA PRO A 123 -10.84 31.26 -3.89
C PRO A 123 -9.46 30.67 -4.24
N ARG A 124 -8.34 31.28 -3.83
CA ARG A 124 -6.98 30.76 -4.01
C ARG A 124 -6.55 29.72 -2.95
N THR A 125 -7.17 29.69 -1.77
CA THR A 125 -6.84 28.68 -0.74
C THR A 125 -7.54 27.33 -0.97
N MET A 126 -8.62 27.30 -1.77
CA MET A 126 -9.26 26.03 -2.15
C MET A 126 -8.39 25.14 -3.05
N SER A 127 -7.48 25.70 -3.87
CA SER A 127 -6.54 24.91 -4.67
C SER A 127 -5.46 24.21 -3.85
N HIS A 128 -5.14 24.71 -2.66
CA HIS A 128 -4.17 24.07 -1.76
C HIS A 128 -4.76 22.89 -0.97
N LEU A 129 -6.08 22.84 -0.82
CA LEU A 129 -6.79 21.73 -0.14
C LEU A 129 -7.16 20.58 -1.10
N ARG A 130 -7.19 20.82 -2.41
CA ARG A 130 -7.63 19.83 -3.41
C ARG A 130 -6.57 18.88 -3.96
N MET A 131 -5.27 19.08 -3.74
CA MET A 131 -4.25 18.20 -4.35
C MET A 131 -2.98 18.04 -3.52
N ARG A 132 -3.00 17.16 -2.50
CA ARG A 132 -1.79 16.47 -1.95
C ARG A 132 -2.14 15.08 -1.36
N TRP A 133 -3.19 14.43 -1.88
CA TRP A 133 -3.80 13.26 -1.24
C TRP A 133 -3.14 11.91 -1.56
N GLY A 134 -2.50 11.75 -2.72
CA GLY A 134 -1.87 10.47 -3.12
C GLY A 134 -0.62 10.10 -2.32
N GLN A 135 0.24 11.06 -1.99
CA GLN A 135 1.58 10.79 -1.41
C GLN A 135 1.61 10.73 0.12
N ARG A 136 0.59 11.27 0.80
CA ARG A 136 0.57 11.37 2.28
C ARG A 136 -0.16 10.21 2.96
N LEU A 137 -0.97 9.44 2.24
CA LEU A 137 -1.63 8.23 2.75
C LEU A 137 -0.61 7.09 2.94
N GLU A 138 0.31 6.95 1.99
CA GLU A 138 1.42 5.98 2.02
C GLU A 138 2.38 6.24 3.18
N GLN A 139 2.73 7.52 3.42
CA GLN A 139 3.52 7.94 4.58
C GLN A 139 2.78 7.80 5.93
N TRP A 140 1.45 7.76 5.93
CA TRP A 140 0.66 7.58 7.16
C TRP A 140 0.54 6.11 7.54
N ILE A 141 0.37 5.19 6.58
CA ILE A 141 0.46 3.75 6.82
C ILE A 141 1.84 3.42 7.42
N GLN A 142 2.92 4.01 6.89
CA GLN A 142 4.27 3.82 7.43
C GLN A 142 4.44 4.40 8.84
N ARG A 143 3.86 5.57 9.15
CA ARG A 143 3.95 6.16 10.50
C ARG A 143 3.07 5.45 11.53
N TYR A 144 1.89 4.96 11.17
CA TYR A 144 1.01 4.22 12.09
C TYR A 144 1.54 2.81 12.39
N LEU A 145 2.22 2.18 11.43
CA LEU A 145 2.89 0.89 11.61
C LEU A 145 4.20 0.99 12.42
N LEU A 146 4.92 2.11 12.36
CA LEU A 146 6.27 2.23 12.95
C LEU A 146 6.41 3.26 14.09
N GLY A 147 5.42 4.13 14.33
CA GLY A 147 5.58 5.25 15.26
C GLY A 147 4.31 5.69 15.99
N GLY A 148 4.21 5.35 17.28
CA GLY A 148 3.58 6.23 18.28
C GLY A 148 2.44 5.66 19.10
N VAL A 149 1.56 4.82 18.57
CA VAL A 149 0.33 4.42 19.31
C VAL A 149 0.57 3.33 20.36
N PHE A 150 1.74 2.68 20.37
CA PHE A 150 1.97 1.50 21.22
C PHE A 150 2.84 1.73 22.44
N ARG A 151 3.27 2.96 22.76
CA ARG A 151 4.28 3.18 23.81
C ARG A 151 3.85 2.72 25.22
N ASN A 152 2.55 2.57 25.49
CA ASN A 152 2.00 2.22 26.81
C ASN A 152 1.28 0.85 26.93
N ARG A 153 1.39 -0.08 25.97
CA ARG A 153 0.81 -1.44 26.10
C ARG A 153 1.87 -2.53 26.18
N SER A 154 1.59 -3.59 26.94
CA SER A 154 2.54 -4.67 27.23
C SER A 154 2.93 -5.46 25.98
N THR A 155 4.15 -6.00 25.99
CA THR A 155 4.79 -6.69 24.86
C THR A 155 3.95 -7.84 24.29
N GLY A 156 3.19 -8.54 25.13
CA GLY A 156 2.30 -9.64 24.72
C GLY A 156 1.07 -9.20 23.94
N GLN A 157 0.48 -8.05 24.26
CA GLN A 157 -0.68 -7.52 23.52
C GLN A 157 -0.29 -6.98 22.14
N ARG A 158 0.93 -6.45 21.98
CA ARG A 158 1.45 -5.97 20.69
C ARG A 158 1.65 -7.12 19.70
N LEU A 159 2.13 -8.27 20.17
CA LEU A 159 2.31 -9.48 19.35
C LEU A 159 0.96 -10.11 18.96
N ALA A 160 0.01 -10.19 19.88
CA ALA A 160 -1.32 -10.75 19.60
C ALA A 160 -2.11 -9.91 18.57
N LEU A 161 -2.03 -8.57 18.65
CA LEU A 161 -2.67 -7.67 17.69
C LEU A 161 -1.94 -7.62 16.34
N GLY A 162 -0.61 -7.73 16.32
CA GLY A 162 0.17 -7.86 15.09
C GLY A 162 -0.15 -9.15 14.33
N LEU A 163 -0.29 -10.28 15.04
CA LEU A 163 -0.71 -11.55 14.45
C LEU A 163 -2.16 -11.53 13.95
N ALA A 164 -3.08 -10.94 14.70
CA ALA A 164 -4.46 -10.77 14.26
C ALA A 164 -4.55 -9.90 12.99
N TYR A 165 -3.70 -8.88 12.87
CA TYR A 165 -3.68 -7.99 11.71
C TYR A 165 -3.01 -8.62 10.48
N VAL A 166 -1.93 -9.39 10.64
CA VAL A 166 -1.33 -10.21 9.56
C VAL A 166 -2.31 -11.29 9.09
N ALA A 167 -3.12 -11.85 9.99
CA ALA A 167 -4.19 -12.77 9.62
C ALA A 167 -5.29 -12.05 8.80
N VAL A 168 -5.73 -10.85 9.19
CA VAL A 168 -6.74 -10.08 8.46
C VAL A 168 -6.22 -9.56 7.11
N LEU A 169 -4.98 -9.08 7.04
CA LEU A 169 -4.32 -8.71 5.78
C LEU A 169 -4.04 -9.93 4.90
N GLY A 170 -3.73 -11.10 5.49
CA GLY A 170 -3.60 -12.37 4.78
C GLY A 170 -4.92 -12.83 4.16
N VAL A 171 -6.05 -12.63 4.85
CA VAL A 171 -7.40 -12.89 4.33
C VAL A 171 -7.79 -11.91 3.22
N ALA A 172 -7.33 -10.65 3.30
CA ALA A 172 -7.62 -9.63 2.28
C ALA A 172 -6.72 -9.72 1.04
N ALA A 173 -5.48 -10.22 1.18
CA ALA A 173 -4.50 -10.32 0.10
C ALA A 173 -4.52 -11.69 -0.62
N ALA A 174 -4.94 -12.77 0.05
CA ALA A 174 -5.16 -14.07 -0.56
C ALA A 174 -6.65 -14.40 -0.44
N GLY A 175 -7.37 -14.40 -1.57
CA GLY A 175 -8.78 -14.78 -1.64
C GLY A 175 -9.09 -15.98 -0.74
N GLY A 176 -10.09 -15.83 0.14
CA GLY A 176 -10.32 -16.61 1.35
C GLY A 176 -10.58 -18.11 1.18
N ARG A 177 -9.57 -18.89 0.77
CA ARG A 177 -9.64 -20.36 0.72
C ARG A 177 -8.63 -21.11 1.58
N SER A 178 -7.64 -20.44 2.18
CA SER A 178 -6.62 -21.11 3.00
C SER A 178 -6.74 -20.92 4.52
N LEU A 179 -7.65 -20.07 5.02
CA LEU A 179 -7.73 -19.81 6.46
C LEU A 179 -8.52 -20.87 7.26
N VAL A 180 -9.37 -21.67 6.61
CA VAL A 180 -10.10 -22.77 7.27
C VAL A 180 -9.16 -23.96 7.57
N LEU A 181 -8.05 -24.11 6.85
CA LEU A 181 -7.03 -25.12 7.12
C LEU A 181 -5.93 -24.62 8.06
N ALA A 182 -5.67 -23.31 8.11
CA ALA A 182 -4.61 -22.73 8.95
C ALA A 182 -5.02 -22.51 10.42
N LEU A 183 -6.32 -22.53 10.75
CA LEU A 183 -6.82 -22.39 12.12
C LEU A 183 -7.09 -23.73 12.82
N ALA A 184 -6.96 -24.87 12.13
CA ALA A 184 -7.10 -26.19 12.72
C ALA A 184 -6.05 -26.56 13.81
N PRO A 185 -4.78 -26.08 13.78
CA PRO A 185 -3.82 -26.47 14.81
C PRO A 185 -3.80 -25.55 16.05
N LEU A 186 -4.53 -24.43 16.06
CA LEU A 186 -4.51 -23.48 17.17
C LEU A 186 -5.59 -23.72 18.24
N ALA A 187 -6.47 -24.70 18.05
CA ALA A 187 -7.46 -25.13 19.04
C ALA A 187 -6.96 -26.26 19.97
N GLY A 188 -5.71 -26.71 19.83
CA GLY A 188 -5.22 -27.91 20.49
C GLY A 188 -3.82 -27.80 21.08
N SER A 189 -3.55 -26.82 21.96
CA SER A 189 -2.44 -26.99 22.92
C SER A 189 -2.51 -25.96 24.07
N VAL A 190 -3.34 -26.26 25.07
CA VAL A 190 -3.06 -25.89 26.46
C VAL A 190 -2.59 -27.16 27.15
N GLY A 191 -1.32 -27.23 27.54
CA GLY A 191 -0.81 -28.28 28.44
C GLY A 191 0.62 -28.73 28.15
N PRO A 192 1.44 -28.96 29.20
CA PRO A 192 2.91 -29.01 29.11
C PRO A 192 3.44 -30.38 28.65
N GLN A 193 4.69 -30.37 28.16
CA GLN A 193 5.46 -31.56 27.77
C GLN A 193 5.44 -32.68 28.83
N PRO A 194 5.55 -33.93 28.36
CA PRO A 194 6.80 -34.64 28.64
C PRO A 194 7.36 -35.42 27.44
N THR A 195 8.61 -35.79 27.62
CA THR A 195 9.55 -36.51 26.76
C THR A 195 9.15 -37.92 26.30
N SER A 196 9.74 -38.29 25.15
CA SER A 196 10.30 -39.62 24.79
C SER A 196 9.57 -40.48 23.74
N ARG A 197 10.37 -40.84 22.71
CA ARG A 197 10.52 -42.12 21.99
C ARG A 197 9.29 -42.83 21.39
N ASN A 198 9.39 -43.03 20.07
CA ASN A 198 8.83 -44.08 19.21
C ASN A 198 7.30 -44.19 19.11
N ALA A 199 6.74 -43.78 17.97
CA ALA A 199 5.77 -44.55 17.17
C ALA A 199 5.42 -43.74 15.89
N VAL A 200 5.73 -44.27 14.69
CA VAL A 200 4.81 -44.97 13.76
C VAL A 200 3.95 -44.01 12.93
N ASP A 201 4.14 -44.10 11.61
CA ASP A 201 3.22 -43.84 10.50
C ASP A 201 2.00 -42.94 10.77
N GLY A 202 2.06 -41.73 10.21
CA GLY A 202 0.90 -40.86 10.04
C GLY A 202 0.98 -40.19 8.66
N GLY A 203 0.10 -40.59 7.75
CA GLY A 203 0.11 -40.21 6.34
C GLY A 203 0.07 -38.70 6.13
N GLY A 204 1.17 -38.16 5.61
CA GLY A 204 1.15 -36.87 4.93
C GLY A 204 0.43 -37.05 3.61
N PHE A 205 -0.70 -36.37 3.43
CA PHE A 205 -1.32 -36.20 2.12
C PHE A 205 -0.28 -35.57 1.18
N ALA A 206 0.42 -36.40 0.40
CA ALA A 206 1.23 -35.94 -0.71
C ALA A 206 0.29 -35.19 -1.65
N LYS A 207 0.52 -33.90 -1.80
CA LYS A 207 -0.15 -33.09 -2.83
C LYS A 207 0.02 -33.85 -4.15
N PRO A 208 -1.06 -34.12 -4.92
CA PRO A 208 -0.93 -34.87 -6.17
C PRO A 208 0.11 -34.18 -7.06
N GLU A 209 1.00 -34.97 -7.68
CA GLU A 209 1.95 -34.42 -8.65
C GLU A 209 1.15 -33.70 -9.75
N PRO A 210 1.49 -32.43 -10.07
CA PRO A 210 0.72 -31.67 -11.04
C PRO A 210 0.77 -32.36 -12.40
N THR A 211 -0.39 -32.41 -13.06
CA THR A 211 -0.49 -32.98 -14.40
C THR A 211 0.33 -32.15 -15.40
N ALA A 212 0.75 -32.75 -16.51
CA ALA A 212 1.47 -32.03 -17.57
C ALA A 212 0.68 -30.80 -18.07
N GLN A 213 -0.65 -30.86 -18.05
CA GLN A 213 -1.52 -29.77 -18.43
C GLN A 213 -1.53 -28.64 -17.38
N GLU A 214 -1.53 -28.95 -16.08
CA GLU A 214 -1.37 -27.95 -15.01
C GLU A 214 0.02 -27.32 -15.01
N LEU A 215 1.06 -28.09 -15.35
CA LEU A 215 2.41 -27.54 -15.48
C LEU A 215 2.51 -26.59 -16.68
N ALA A 216 1.85 -26.90 -17.80
CA ALA A 216 1.80 -26.05 -18.98
C ALA A 216 1.14 -24.70 -18.69
N THR A 217 -0.02 -24.70 -18.03
CA THR A 217 -0.72 -23.46 -17.66
C THR A 217 0.08 -22.62 -16.67
N THR A 218 0.78 -23.27 -15.75
CA THR A 218 1.69 -22.58 -14.82
C THR A 218 2.88 -21.96 -15.56
N CYS A 219 3.46 -22.66 -16.53
CA CYS A 219 4.55 -22.11 -17.36
C CYS A 219 4.09 -20.88 -18.15
N GLU A 220 2.91 -20.91 -18.75
CA GLU A 220 2.33 -19.75 -19.46
C GLU A 220 2.14 -18.54 -18.53
N SER A 221 1.63 -18.78 -17.31
CA SER A 221 1.48 -17.75 -16.28
C SER A 221 2.83 -17.15 -15.88
N VAL A 222 3.83 -18.00 -15.61
CA VAL A 222 5.19 -17.57 -15.25
C VAL A 222 5.85 -16.82 -16.41
N ARG A 223 5.65 -17.23 -17.67
CA ARG A 223 6.14 -16.52 -18.86
C ARG A 223 5.55 -15.12 -18.94
N ALA A 224 4.24 -14.99 -18.74
CA ALA A 224 3.59 -13.68 -18.72
C ALA A 224 4.12 -12.81 -17.57
N ALA A 225 4.38 -13.39 -16.40
CA ALA A 225 4.97 -12.68 -15.27
C ALA A 225 6.41 -12.24 -15.53
N LEU A 226 7.26 -13.08 -16.14
CA LEU A 226 8.63 -12.73 -16.52
C LEU A 226 8.68 -11.57 -17.52
N ARG A 227 7.83 -11.58 -18.55
CA ARG A 227 7.70 -10.46 -19.49
C ARG A 227 7.34 -9.15 -18.77
N ARG A 228 6.41 -9.21 -17.81
CA ARG A 228 6.07 -8.03 -16.99
C ARG A 228 7.25 -7.56 -16.14
N VAL A 229 8.05 -8.48 -15.59
CA VAL A 229 9.28 -8.11 -14.85
C VAL A 229 10.26 -7.39 -15.78
N GLU A 230 10.52 -7.91 -16.97
CA GLU A 230 11.40 -7.30 -17.97
C GLU A 230 10.96 -5.88 -18.35
N GLU A 231 9.66 -5.70 -18.61
CA GLU A 231 9.05 -4.41 -18.88
C GLU A 231 9.23 -3.44 -17.69
N GLN A 232 8.95 -3.89 -16.46
CA GLN A 232 9.10 -3.05 -15.26
C GLN A 232 10.55 -2.68 -14.98
N VAL A 233 11.50 -3.60 -15.17
CA VAL A 233 12.94 -3.32 -15.00
C VAL A 233 13.39 -2.24 -15.98
N THR A 234 12.94 -2.32 -17.24
CA THR A 234 13.22 -1.29 -18.25
C THR A 234 12.63 0.06 -17.87
N ILE A 235 11.39 0.08 -17.36
CA ILE A 235 10.74 1.31 -16.88
C ILE A 235 11.51 1.91 -15.69
N VAL A 236 11.87 1.09 -14.70
CA VAL A 236 12.65 1.51 -13.52
C VAL A 236 13.97 2.13 -13.94
N ALA A 237 14.71 1.49 -14.85
CA ALA A 237 16.00 2.01 -15.33
C ALA A 237 15.84 3.39 -15.99
N ARG A 238 14.83 3.53 -16.86
CA ARG A 238 14.53 4.80 -17.54
C ARG A 238 14.08 5.90 -16.58
N GLU A 239 13.15 5.59 -15.67
CA GLU A 239 12.64 6.56 -14.69
C GLU A 239 13.75 6.99 -13.73
N PHE A 240 14.62 6.06 -13.32
CA PHE A 240 15.78 6.37 -12.49
C PHE A 240 16.74 7.31 -13.23
N GLU A 241 17.12 7.00 -14.46
CA GLU A 241 18.05 7.82 -15.24
C GLU A 241 17.51 9.24 -15.47
N GLN A 242 16.20 9.39 -15.70
CA GLN A 242 15.56 10.70 -15.83
C GLN A 242 15.66 11.55 -14.55
N VAL A 243 15.55 10.92 -13.38
CA VAL A 243 15.57 11.62 -12.08
C VAL A 243 17.00 11.84 -11.57
N ALA A 244 17.83 10.81 -11.67
CA ALA A 244 19.18 10.78 -11.14
C ALA A 244 20.22 11.34 -12.11
N THR A 245 19.87 11.46 -13.41
CA THR A 245 20.75 11.85 -14.53
C THR A 245 21.98 10.94 -14.69
N VAL A 246 21.90 9.72 -14.16
CA VAL A 246 22.94 8.68 -14.21
C VAL A 246 22.28 7.32 -14.33
N THR A 247 22.93 6.38 -15.01
CA THR A 247 22.40 5.01 -15.14
C THR A 247 22.46 4.27 -13.81
N LEU A 248 21.61 3.24 -13.63
CA LEU A 248 21.66 2.38 -12.42
C LEU A 248 22.99 1.63 -12.30
N ALA A 249 23.60 1.25 -13.44
CA ALA A 249 24.91 0.59 -13.46
C ALA A 249 26.00 1.54 -12.98
N ASP A 250 26.00 2.76 -13.48
CA ASP A 250 26.96 3.79 -13.11
C ASP A 250 26.78 4.23 -11.66
N ALA A 251 25.53 4.39 -11.18
CA ALA A 251 25.21 4.74 -9.80
C ALA A 251 25.65 3.68 -8.78
N ALA A 252 25.63 2.39 -9.18
CA ALA A 252 26.17 1.29 -8.39
C ALA A 252 27.71 1.28 -8.39
N SER A 253 28.32 1.69 -9.50
CA SER A 253 29.77 1.87 -9.57
C SER A 253 30.16 3.13 -8.79
N LYS A 254 30.98 3.01 -7.75
CA LYS A 254 31.46 4.17 -6.95
C LYS A 254 32.31 5.19 -7.75
N LYS A 255 32.39 5.04 -9.07
CA LYS A 255 33.24 5.81 -9.99
C LYS A 255 32.51 6.95 -10.71
N SER A 256 31.18 6.97 -10.73
CA SER A 256 30.41 8.04 -11.37
C SER A 256 30.03 9.12 -10.35
N SER A 257 30.20 10.39 -10.74
CA SER A 257 29.68 11.53 -9.99
C SER A 257 28.16 11.57 -10.16
N ARG A 258 27.42 11.59 -9.06
CA ARG A 258 25.98 11.82 -9.10
C ARG A 258 25.74 13.27 -9.51
N SER A 259 24.53 13.60 -9.95
CA SER A 259 24.18 15.01 -10.15
C SER A 259 24.27 15.78 -8.84
N ASP A 260 24.82 16.99 -8.89
CA ASP A 260 24.94 17.91 -7.75
C ASP A 260 23.59 18.12 -7.04
N ALA A 261 22.48 18.08 -7.78
CA ALA A 261 21.14 18.20 -7.21
C ALA A 261 20.78 17.00 -6.30
N VAL A 262 21.15 15.80 -6.73
CA VAL A 262 20.91 14.56 -5.97
C VAL A 262 21.86 14.46 -4.78
N GLU A 263 23.12 14.83 -4.94
CA GLU A 263 24.06 14.83 -3.82
C GLU A 263 23.63 15.81 -2.71
N LEU A 264 23.20 17.00 -3.12
CA LEU A 264 22.72 18.01 -2.20
C LEU A 264 21.41 17.59 -1.52
N ALA A 265 20.48 16.97 -2.24
CA ALA A 265 19.26 16.40 -1.65
C ALA A 265 19.56 15.23 -0.70
N ILE A 266 20.54 14.38 -1.00
CA ILE A 266 21.01 13.31 -0.11
C ILE A 266 21.63 13.90 1.18
N ALA A 267 22.34 15.03 1.08
CA ALA A 267 22.92 15.71 2.22
C ALA A 267 21.86 16.37 3.11
N HIS A 268 20.80 16.92 2.51
CA HIS A 268 19.71 17.59 3.23
C HIS A 268 18.67 16.62 3.79
N HIS A 269 18.43 15.49 3.12
CA HIS A 269 17.32 14.58 3.44
C HIS A 269 17.78 13.13 3.60
N ALA A 270 17.74 12.63 4.83
CA ALA A 270 18.05 11.22 5.13
C ALA A 270 17.16 10.24 4.36
N SER A 271 15.91 10.59 4.10
CA SER A 271 14.95 9.77 3.34
C SER A 271 15.35 9.58 1.87
N VAL A 272 16.01 10.58 1.26
CA VAL A 272 16.53 10.47 -0.12
C VAL A 272 17.72 9.51 -0.16
N LYS A 273 18.58 9.55 0.86
CA LYS A 273 19.70 8.60 1.01
C LYS A 273 19.22 7.16 1.18
N GLU A 274 18.19 6.95 1.99
CA GLU A 274 17.58 5.63 2.22
C GLU A 274 16.92 5.10 0.93
N ALA A 275 16.11 5.93 0.26
CA ALA A 275 15.49 5.57 -1.02
C ALA A 275 16.52 5.22 -2.09
N TRP A 276 17.59 6.02 -2.22
CA TRP A 276 18.69 5.75 -3.14
C TRP A 276 19.35 4.40 -2.86
N SER A 277 19.65 4.12 -1.59
CA SER A 277 20.30 2.87 -1.18
C SER A 277 19.39 1.67 -1.42
N ALA A 278 18.09 1.81 -1.18
CA ALA A 278 17.09 0.78 -1.42
C ALA A 278 16.93 0.47 -2.91
N ILE A 279 16.93 1.47 -3.80
CA ILE A 279 16.87 1.26 -5.26
C ILE A 279 18.04 0.40 -5.73
N LEU A 280 19.26 0.69 -5.25
CA LEU A 280 20.45 -0.05 -5.63
C LEU A 280 20.49 -1.46 -5.04
N ALA A 281 19.98 -1.65 -3.81
CA ALA A 281 19.94 -2.96 -3.15
C ALA A 281 18.91 -3.90 -3.76
N ASP A 282 17.75 -3.39 -4.18
CA ASP A 282 16.66 -4.18 -4.76
C ASP A 282 16.79 -4.36 -6.29
N ARG A 283 17.94 -4.05 -6.89
CA ARG A 283 18.17 -4.18 -8.33
C ARG A 283 18.03 -5.63 -8.78
N ILE A 284 17.36 -5.80 -9.92
CA ILE A 284 17.34 -7.05 -10.66
C ILE A 284 18.41 -6.95 -11.74
N ASP A 285 19.39 -7.84 -11.70
CA ASP A 285 20.47 -7.87 -12.68
C ASP A 285 19.96 -8.50 -13.99
N GLY A 286 20.38 -7.94 -15.13
CA GLY A 286 19.98 -8.46 -16.45
C GLY A 286 20.34 -9.93 -16.63
N SER A 287 21.51 -10.35 -16.15
CA SER A 287 21.95 -11.75 -16.18
C SER A 287 21.07 -12.67 -15.32
N GLU A 288 20.56 -12.19 -14.19
CA GLU A 288 19.62 -12.96 -13.37
C GLU A 288 18.31 -13.16 -14.14
N LEU A 289 17.78 -12.11 -14.76
CA LEU A 289 16.55 -12.20 -15.56
C LEU A 289 16.70 -13.15 -16.76
N GLU A 290 17.82 -13.05 -17.49
CA GLU A 290 18.15 -13.95 -18.60
C GLU A 290 18.24 -15.42 -18.15
N GLU A 291 18.88 -15.69 -17.01
CA GLU A 291 18.95 -17.03 -16.43
C GLU A 291 17.55 -17.59 -16.11
N ARG A 292 16.65 -16.77 -15.55
CA ARG A 292 15.27 -17.19 -15.23
C ARG A 292 14.43 -17.43 -16.47
N CYS A 293 14.58 -16.60 -17.51
CA CYS A 293 13.94 -16.83 -18.81
C CYS A 293 14.42 -18.12 -19.45
N GLY A 294 15.74 -18.35 -19.50
CA GLY A 294 16.31 -19.59 -20.06
C GLY A 294 15.90 -20.84 -19.29
N ALA A 295 15.77 -20.76 -17.96
CA ALA A 295 15.28 -21.86 -17.13
C ALA A 295 13.84 -22.25 -17.47
N LEU A 296 12.95 -21.26 -17.67
CA LEU A 296 11.57 -21.51 -18.07
C LEU A 296 11.49 -22.10 -19.48
N GLU A 297 12.20 -21.52 -20.44
CA GLU A 297 12.23 -22.02 -21.84
C GLU A 297 12.71 -23.48 -21.91
N ALA A 298 13.71 -23.84 -21.10
CA ALA A 298 14.19 -25.20 -21.03
C ALA A 298 13.13 -26.17 -20.48
N ILE A 299 12.31 -25.75 -19.51
CA ILE A 299 11.20 -26.55 -18.97
C ILE A 299 10.08 -26.69 -20.00
N GLU A 300 9.72 -25.59 -20.67
CA GLU A 300 8.67 -25.58 -21.70
C GLU A 300 9.05 -26.44 -22.91
N LYS A 301 10.33 -26.44 -23.29
CA LYS A 301 10.86 -27.35 -24.30
C LYS A 301 10.69 -28.81 -23.87
N ARG A 302 11.08 -29.16 -22.64
CA ARG A 302 10.89 -30.53 -22.11
C ARG A 302 9.42 -30.94 -22.03
N LEU A 303 8.53 -29.99 -21.70
CA LEU A 303 7.09 -30.22 -21.69
C LEU A 303 6.56 -30.52 -23.11
N THR A 304 7.06 -29.79 -24.11
CA THR A 304 6.73 -30.01 -25.53
C THR A 304 7.25 -31.36 -26.02
N ASP A 305 8.48 -31.72 -25.64
CA ASP A 305 9.15 -32.96 -26.02
C ASP A 305 8.65 -34.18 -25.22
N THR A 306 7.71 -33.99 -24.26
CA THR A 306 7.20 -35.02 -23.33
C THR A 306 8.26 -35.66 -22.41
N GLU A 307 9.39 -34.97 -22.21
CA GLU A 307 10.53 -35.41 -21.40
C GLU A 307 10.59 -34.70 -20.03
N LEU A 308 9.46 -34.65 -19.32
CA LEU A 308 9.37 -33.95 -18.03
C LEU A 308 10.21 -34.61 -16.95
N ARG A 309 10.99 -33.80 -16.22
CA ARG A 309 11.76 -34.25 -15.06
C ARG A 309 10.93 -34.07 -13.79
N LYS A 310 11.17 -34.93 -12.80
CA LYS A 310 10.56 -34.81 -11.46
C LYS A 310 10.83 -33.47 -10.78
N THR A 311 11.93 -32.80 -11.14
CA THR A 311 12.33 -31.50 -10.60
C THR A 311 11.67 -30.31 -11.30
N ASP A 312 11.05 -30.49 -12.47
CA ASP A 312 10.54 -29.37 -13.27
C ASP A 312 9.37 -28.66 -12.59
N SER A 313 8.51 -29.40 -11.88
CA SER A 313 7.43 -28.82 -11.05
C SER A 313 7.96 -27.90 -9.94
N ALA A 314 9.00 -28.34 -9.22
CA ALA A 314 9.63 -27.53 -8.19
C ALA A 314 10.31 -26.29 -8.79
N ALA A 315 10.98 -26.45 -9.93
CA ALA A 315 11.64 -25.34 -10.62
C ALA A 315 10.63 -24.28 -11.12
N VAL A 316 9.48 -24.69 -11.67
CA VAL A 316 8.41 -23.75 -12.06
C VAL A 316 7.85 -23.02 -10.84
N ALA A 317 7.64 -23.70 -9.72
CA ALA A 317 7.16 -23.06 -8.48
C ALA A 317 8.18 -22.06 -7.90
N GLU A 318 9.48 -22.36 -8.00
CA GLU A 318 10.55 -21.43 -7.64
C GLU A 318 10.56 -20.20 -8.57
N LEU A 319 10.39 -20.40 -9.88
CA LEU A 319 10.28 -19.30 -10.85
C LEU A 319 9.04 -18.44 -10.60
N GLU A 320 7.91 -19.05 -10.25
CA GLU A 320 6.68 -18.32 -9.88
C GLU A 320 6.89 -17.49 -8.61
N THR A 321 7.57 -18.05 -7.61
CA THR A 321 7.87 -17.34 -6.36
C THR A 321 8.83 -16.18 -6.62
N TRP A 322 9.86 -16.42 -7.43
CA TRP A 322 10.84 -15.40 -7.81
C TRP A 322 10.19 -14.26 -8.60
N THR A 323 9.35 -14.57 -9.59
CA THR A 323 8.67 -13.54 -10.42
C THR A 323 7.76 -12.66 -9.58
N LYS A 324 6.99 -13.22 -8.63
CA LYS A 324 6.20 -12.43 -7.69
C LYS A 324 7.07 -11.51 -6.84
N ALA A 325 8.17 -12.01 -6.30
CA ALA A 325 9.10 -11.21 -5.51
C ALA A 325 9.79 -10.11 -6.35
N ALA A 326 10.14 -10.40 -7.61
CA ALA A 326 10.73 -9.48 -8.56
C ALA A 326 9.77 -8.33 -8.92
N LEU A 327 8.49 -8.63 -9.17
CA LEU A 327 7.46 -7.62 -9.40
C LEU A 327 7.30 -6.68 -8.18
N GLU A 328 7.33 -7.23 -6.96
CA GLU A 328 7.28 -6.40 -5.74
C GLU A 328 8.56 -5.58 -5.51
N ARG A 329 9.74 -6.08 -5.90
CA ARG A 329 10.99 -5.30 -5.89
C ARG A 329 10.90 -4.12 -6.87
N THR A 330 10.53 -4.36 -8.13
CA THR A 330 10.42 -3.30 -9.15
C THR A 330 9.39 -2.24 -8.74
N ARG A 331 8.25 -2.64 -8.16
CA ARG A 331 7.26 -1.71 -7.60
C ARG A 331 7.83 -0.82 -6.50
N ARG A 332 8.58 -1.39 -5.56
CA ARG A 332 9.26 -0.63 -4.49
C ARG A 332 10.31 0.32 -5.04
N GLN A 333 11.09 -0.11 -6.04
CA GLN A 333 12.07 0.75 -6.71
C GLN A 333 11.41 1.97 -7.35
N ARG A 334 10.27 1.80 -8.04
CA ARG A 334 9.51 2.93 -8.63
C ARG A 334 9.00 3.91 -7.58
N SER A 335 8.43 3.40 -6.48
CA SER A 335 8.01 4.25 -5.35
C SER A 335 9.17 5.07 -4.78
N ASN A 336 10.36 4.47 -4.65
CA ASN A 336 11.56 5.18 -4.19
C ASN A 336 12.05 6.22 -5.22
N ILE A 337 11.98 5.93 -6.53
CA ILE A 337 12.32 6.89 -7.58
C ILE A 337 11.38 8.10 -7.53
N ASP A 338 10.08 7.87 -7.39
CA ASP A 338 9.09 8.93 -7.26
C ASP A 338 9.32 9.77 -5.99
N HIS A 339 9.69 9.13 -4.87
CA HIS A 339 10.07 9.85 -3.64
C HIS A 339 11.27 10.78 -3.89
N ILE A 340 12.33 10.28 -4.54
CA ILE A 340 13.50 11.11 -4.87
C ILE A 340 13.10 12.28 -5.78
N ARG A 341 12.27 12.04 -6.80
CA ARG A 341 11.77 13.09 -7.71
C ARG A 341 11.07 14.21 -6.93
N VAL A 342 10.14 13.84 -6.04
CA VAL A 342 9.38 14.80 -5.23
C VAL A 342 10.27 15.61 -4.30
N MET A 343 11.26 14.95 -3.67
CA MET A 343 12.18 15.64 -2.76
C MET A 343 13.11 16.60 -3.51
N LEU A 344 13.56 16.24 -4.72
CA LEU A 344 14.33 17.13 -5.58
C LEU A 344 13.50 18.36 -6.02
N GLU A 345 12.23 18.16 -6.34
CA GLU A 345 11.32 19.27 -6.64
C GLU A 345 11.09 20.16 -5.42
N ALA A 346 10.84 19.57 -4.24
CA ALA A 346 10.68 20.31 -2.99
C ALA A 346 11.92 21.17 -2.69
N ASP A 347 13.12 20.61 -2.80
CA ASP A 347 14.38 21.35 -2.62
C ASP A 347 14.53 22.48 -3.64
N ARG A 348 14.08 22.29 -4.88
CA ARG A 348 14.11 23.34 -5.90
C ARG A 348 13.17 24.50 -5.55
N PHE A 349 12.03 24.24 -4.94
CA PHE A 349 11.07 25.27 -4.51
C PHE A 349 11.48 25.98 -3.21
N GLU A 350 12.18 25.28 -2.31
CA GLU A 350 12.64 25.84 -1.04
C GLU A 350 13.94 26.65 -1.16
N ARG A 351 14.70 26.44 -2.24
CA ARG A 351 15.82 27.34 -2.56
C ARG A 351 15.27 28.73 -2.90
N PRO A 352 15.74 29.80 -2.24
CA PRO A 352 15.39 31.15 -2.63
C PRO A 352 15.76 31.34 -4.11
N LEU A 353 14.79 31.74 -4.93
CA LEU A 353 15.01 32.24 -6.28
C LEU A 353 16.11 33.31 -6.19
N ASP A 354 17.29 33.00 -6.73
CA ASP A 354 18.48 33.84 -6.84
C ASP A 354 18.50 35.05 -5.89
N THR A 355 19.26 34.97 -4.81
CA THR A 355 19.91 36.19 -4.32
C THR A 355 20.58 36.83 -5.52
N PRO A 356 20.18 38.05 -5.94
CA PRO A 356 20.78 38.67 -7.11
C PRO A 356 22.28 38.70 -6.88
N ASP A 357 22.99 38.18 -7.87
CA ASP A 357 24.43 38.11 -7.88
C ASP A 357 25.00 39.51 -7.68
N ARG A 358 25.33 39.86 -6.43
CA ARG A 358 25.91 41.15 -6.03
C ARG A 358 27.36 41.31 -6.51
N SER A 359 27.85 40.39 -7.34
CA SER A 359 29.21 40.39 -7.86
C SER A 359 29.34 40.92 -9.30
N LYS A 360 28.25 41.41 -9.91
CA LYS A 360 28.36 42.24 -11.12
C LYS A 360 28.23 43.73 -10.77
N PRO A 361 29.25 44.55 -11.11
CA PRO A 361 29.30 45.98 -10.76
C PRO A 361 28.25 46.82 -11.49
#